data_AF-A0A923JDH9-F1
#
_entry.id   AF-A0A923JDH9-F1
#
_cell.length_a   1.000
_cell.length_b   1.000
_cell.length_c   1.000
_cell.angle_alpha   90.00
_cell.angle_beta   90.00
_cell.angle_gamma   90.00
#
_symmetry.space_group_name_H-M   'P 1'
#
loop_
_entity.id
_entity.type
_entity.pdbx_description
1 polymer ?
#
loop_
_entity_poly.entity_id
_entity_poly.type
_entity_poly.pdbx_seq_one_letter_code
_entity_poly.pdbx_strand_id
1 'polypeptide(L)'
;MKLSRCAGFWTVVLAAVHVAATPVVYRDSARSIVDAGVLGALDADPAQATVRGAAFWYATAGLLLGLVGAGVTAAERRGDGVPRGFAPAMAATGLWGVLLTPVSGFWLFLPIAWLARRNTAAARPAPAAT
;
A
#
# COMPACT_ATOMS: atom_id res chain seq x y z
N MET A 1 -6.39 -8.66 -19.09
CA MET A 1 -5.48 -7.48 -18.95
C MET A 1 -4.07 -7.96 -18.59
N LYS A 2 -3.00 -7.35 -19.12
CA LYS A 2 -1.61 -7.71 -18.76
C LYS A 2 -1.31 -7.27 -17.31
N LEU A 3 -0.62 -8.10 -16.52
CA LEU A 3 -0.26 -7.80 -15.12
C LEU A 3 0.51 -6.48 -14.97
N SER A 4 1.40 -6.18 -15.92
CA SER A 4 2.16 -4.93 -15.95
C SER A 4 1.30 -3.67 -16.05
N ARG A 5 0.06 -3.80 -16.54
CA ARG A 5 -0.91 -2.71 -16.64
C ARG A 5 -1.96 -2.73 -15.52
N CYS A 6 -1.88 -3.65 -14.57
CA CYS A 6 -2.83 -3.78 -13.47
C CYS A 6 -2.39 -2.94 -12.27
N ALA A 7 -3.12 -1.88 -11.95
CA ALA A 7 -2.78 -1.01 -10.82
C ALA A 7 -2.91 -1.76 -9.48
N GLY A 8 -3.94 -2.59 -9.35
CA GLY A 8 -4.13 -3.42 -8.16
C GLY A 8 -2.98 -4.41 -7.94
N PHE A 9 -2.46 -5.03 -9.01
CA PHE A 9 -1.34 -5.97 -8.90
C PHE A 9 -0.09 -5.29 -8.36
N TRP A 10 0.26 -4.11 -8.89
CA TRP A 10 1.41 -3.35 -8.39
C TRP A 10 1.23 -2.87 -6.95
N THR A 11 -0.02 -2.68 -6.51
CA THR A 11 -0.33 -2.37 -5.11
C THR A 11 -0.10 -3.58 -4.21
N VAL A 12 -0.44 -4.79 -4.67
CA VAL A 12 -0.08 -6.05 -3.98
C VAL A 12 1.43 -6.25 -3.93
N VAL A 13 2.17 -5.92 -5.00
CA VAL A 13 3.64 -5.96 -4.97
C VAL A 13 4.20 -4.98 -3.94
N LEU A 14 3.69 -3.75 -3.90
CA LEU A 14 4.09 -2.76 -2.89
C LEU A 14 3.77 -3.22 -1.46
N ALA A 15 2.62 -3.86 -1.26
CA ALA A 15 2.24 -4.47 0.01
C ALA A 15 3.23 -5.57 0.45
N ALA A 16 3.60 -6.46 -0.47
CA ALA A 16 4.58 -7.51 -0.20
C ALA A 16 5.94 -6.92 0.18
N VAL A 17 6.37 -5.85 -0.50
CA VAL A 17 7.59 -5.12 -0.13
C VAL A 17 7.49 -4.57 1.29
N HIS A 18 6.37 -3.95 1.67
CA HIS A 18 6.19 -3.44 3.04
C HIS A 18 6.32 -4.54 4.09
N VAL A 19 5.58 -5.63 3.94
CA VAL A 19 5.63 -6.74 4.91
C VAL A 19 7.03 -7.38 4.95
N ALA A 20 7.68 -7.56 3.80
CA ALA A 20 9.01 -8.15 3.73
C ALA A 20 10.10 -7.24 4.29
N ALA A 21 9.97 -5.91 4.17
CA ALA A 21 10.93 -4.97 4.74
C ALA A 21 10.81 -4.85 6.26
N THR A 22 9.69 -5.22 6.88
CA THR A 22 9.55 -5.21 8.35
C THR A 22 10.70 -5.94 9.08
N PRO A 23 10.99 -7.23 8.84
CA PRO A 23 12.10 -7.92 9.50
C PRO A 23 13.50 -7.51 9.01
N VAL A 24 13.60 -6.83 7.86
CA VAL A 24 14.89 -6.46 7.24
C VAL A 24 15.34 -5.06 7.67
N VAL A 25 14.45 -4.08 7.55
CA VAL A 25 14.69 -2.66 7.83
C VAL A 25 14.42 -2.34 9.30
N TYR A 26 13.38 -2.94 9.88
CA TYR A 26 12.96 -2.71 11.26
C TYR A 26 13.26 -3.92 12.15
N ARG A 27 14.45 -4.51 11.96
CA ARG A 27 14.87 -5.74 12.64
C ARG A 27 14.73 -5.68 14.17
N ASP A 28 15.19 -4.60 14.80
CA ASP A 28 15.14 -4.46 16.27
C ASP A 28 13.70 -4.31 16.78
N SER A 29 12.88 -3.60 16.02
CA SER A 29 11.44 -3.48 16.26
C SER A 29 10.75 -4.85 16.18
N ALA A 30 11.00 -5.60 15.11
CA ALA A 30 10.42 -6.92 14.89
C ALA A 30 10.86 -7.93 15.96
N ARG A 31 12.15 -7.94 16.34
CA ARG A 31 12.67 -8.78 17.42
C ARG A 31 12.02 -8.44 18.76
N SER A 32 11.94 -7.16 19.11
CA SER A 32 11.30 -6.71 20.35
C SER A 32 9.83 -7.14 20.47
N ILE A 33 9.10 -7.23 19.35
CA ILE A 33 7.73 -7.77 19.32
C ILE A 33 7.73 -9.29 19.56
N VAL A 34 8.64 -10.02 18.90
CA VAL A 34 8.71 -11.49 19.04
C VAL A 34 9.12 -11.89 20.47
N ASP A 35 10.12 -11.21 21.04
CA ASP A 35 10.64 -11.49 22.38
C ASP A 35 9.59 -11.24 23.48
N ALA A 36 8.67 -10.29 23.25
CA ALA A 36 7.57 -9.99 24.16
C ALA A 36 6.38 -10.95 24.04
N GLY A 37 6.39 -11.84 23.03
CA GLY A 37 5.21 -12.60 22.62
C GLY A 37 4.26 -11.73 21.79
N VAL A 38 3.98 -12.15 20.55
CA VAL A 38 3.29 -11.34 19.52
C VAL A 38 1.95 -10.75 19.99
N LEU A 39 1.19 -11.50 20.79
CA LEU A 39 -0.11 -11.05 21.30
C LEU A 39 0.08 -10.05 22.44
N GLY A 40 -0.47 -8.84 22.27
CA GLY A 40 -0.33 -7.77 23.26
C GLY A 40 1.08 -7.15 23.34
N ALA A 41 2.00 -7.53 22.43
CA ALA A 41 3.39 -7.07 22.45
C ALA A 41 3.53 -5.55 22.48
N LEU A 42 2.65 -4.82 21.79
CA LEU A 42 2.75 -3.35 21.68
C LEU A 42 2.53 -2.64 23.02
N ASP A 43 1.66 -3.21 23.86
CA ASP A 43 1.25 -2.61 25.13
C ASP A 43 1.97 -3.26 26.33
N ALA A 44 2.73 -4.34 26.09
CA ALA A 44 3.42 -5.09 27.14
C ALA A 44 4.52 -4.27 27.86
N ASP A 45 5.12 -3.29 27.20
CA ASP A 45 6.10 -2.38 27.80
C ASP A 45 6.03 -0.99 27.15
N PRO A 46 5.56 0.05 27.86
CA PRO A 46 5.50 1.42 27.36
C PRO A 46 6.85 1.99 26.90
N ALA A 47 7.96 1.55 27.51
CA ALA A 47 9.29 2.02 27.12
C ALA A 47 9.68 1.55 25.71
N GLN A 48 9.09 0.44 25.25
CA GLN A 48 9.37 -0.17 23.95
C GLN A 48 8.32 0.19 22.89
N ALA A 49 7.27 0.94 23.24
CA ALA A 49 6.16 1.25 22.35
C ALA A 49 6.62 1.92 21.04
N THR A 50 7.52 2.91 21.14
CA THR A 50 8.08 3.61 19.96
C THR A 50 8.87 2.65 19.06
N VAL A 51 9.70 1.80 19.66
CA VAL A 51 10.53 0.84 18.92
C VAL A 51 9.63 -0.16 18.21
N ARG A 52 8.69 -0.81 18.91
CA ARG A 52 7.76 -1.82 18.34
C ARG A 52 6.80 -1.21 17.32
N GLY A 53 6.42 0.06 17.50
CA GLY A 53 5.51 0.77 16.62
C GLY A 53 5.96 0.77 15.15
N ALA A 54 7.27 0.84 14.88
CA ALA A 54 7.78 0.88 13.51
C ALA A 54 7.43 -0.39 12.71
N ALA A 55 7.80 -1.56 13.21
CA ALA A 55 7.48 -2.83 12.56
C ALA A 55 5.96 -3.06 12.47
N PHE A 56 5.23 -2.70 13.52
CA PHE A 56 3.77 -2.82 13.54
C PHE A 56 3.12 -2.00 12.42
N TRP A 57 3.43 -0.70 12.32
CA TRP A 57 2.82 0.16 11.32
C TRP A 57 3.22 -0.24 9.92
N TYR A 58 4.48 -0.65 9.71
CA TYR A 58 4.97 -1.06 8.40
C TYR A 58 4.31 -2.36 7.93
N ALA A 59 4.18 -3.36 8.82
CA ALA A 59 3.45 -4.60 8.53
C ALA A 59 1.95 -4.35 8.31
N THR A 60 1.30 -3.58 9.19
CA THR A 60 -0.13 -3.29 9.12
C THR A 60 -0.49 -2.53 7.85
N ALA A 61 0.29 -1.50 7.51
CA ALA A 61 0.11 -0.77 6.25
C ALA A 61 0.28 -1.72 5.05
N GLY A 62 1.31 -2.57 5.04
CA GLY A 62 1.50 -3.59 4.01
C GLY A 62 0.30 -4.52 3.86
N LEU A 63 -0.21 -5.09 4.96
CA LEU A 63 -1.38 -5.98 4.94
C LEU A 63 -2.63 -5.28 4.39
N LEU A 64 -2.91 -4.05 4.85
CA LEU A 64 -4.04 -3.26 4.36
C LEU A 64 -3.91 -2.91 2.87
N LEU A 65 -2.71 -2.50 2.42
CA LEU A 65 -2.43 -2.30 1.00
C LEU A 65 -2.64 -3.58 0.19
N GLY A 66 -2.29 -4.74 0.74
CA GLY A 66 -2.49 -6.04 0.12
C GLY A 66 -3.97 -6.33 -0.13
N LEU A 67 -4.82 -6.09 0.86
CA LEU A 67 -6.27 -6.23 0.73
C LEU A 67 -6.86 -5.27 -0.31
N VAL A 68 -6.47 -4.00 -0.26
CA VAL A 68 -6.89 -2.99 -1.24
C VAL A 68 -6.44 -3.38 -2.65
N GLY A 69 -5.17 -3.74 -2.81
CA GLY A 69 -4.58 -4.15 -4.09
C GLY A 69 -5.24 -5.39 -4.66
N ALA A 70 -5.56 -6.38 -3.83
CA ALA A 70 -6.29 -7.58 -4.24
C ALA A 70 -7.72 -7.23 -4.71
N GLY A 71 -8.42 -6.36 -3.98
CA GLY A 71 -9.75 -5.87 -4.36
C GLY A 71 -9.75 -5.12 -5.70
N VAL A 72 -8.80 -4.21 -5.90
CA VAL A 72 -8.63 -3.49 -7.17
C VAL A 72 -8.24 -4.44 -8.30
N THR A 73 -7.35 -5.41 -8.04
CA THR A 73 -6.97 -6.43 -9.03
C THR A 73 -8.19 -7.24 -9.48
N ALA A 74 -9.06 -7.63 -8.54
CA ALA A 74 -10.28 -8.37 -8.85
C ALA A 74 -11.24 -7.53 -9.70
N ALA A 75 -11.44 -6.25 -9.36
CA ALA A 75 -12.26 -5.33 -10.16
C ALA A 75 -11.71 -5.13 -11.57
N GLU A 76 -10.40 -4.88 -11.72
CA GLU A 76 -9.78 -4.73 -13.03
C GLU A 76 -9.86 -6.02 -13.87
N ARG A 77 -9.77 -7.21 -13.23
CA ARG A 77 -9.90 -8.51 -13.92
C ARG A 77 -11.32 -8.82 -14.39
N ARG A 78 -12.35 -8.34 -13.69
CA ARG A 78 -13.76 -8.45 -14.10
C ARG A 78 -14.17 -7.48 -15.21
N GLY A 79 -13.33 -6.48 -15.48
CA GLY A 79 -13.64 -5.43 -16.46
C GLY A 79 -14.33 -4.20 -15.86
N ASP A 80 -14.57 -4.18 -14.56
CA ASP A 80 -15.16 -3.03 -13.83
C ASP A 80 -14.22 -1.79 -13.85
N GLY A 81 -12.94 -2.02 -14.20
CA GLY A 81 -11.90 -1.02 -14.16
C GLY A 81 -11.42 -0.71 -12.75
N VAL A 82 -10.69 0.39 -12.60
CA VAL A 82 -10.17 0.85 -11.31
C VAL A 82 -11.23 1.70 -10.59
N PRO A 83 -11.50 1.46 -9.29
CA PRO A 83 -12.42 2.30 -8.52
C PRO A 83 -12.07 3.79 -8.57
N ARG A 84 -13.08 4.65 -8.74
CA ARG A 84 -12.89 6.10 -9.00
C ARG A 84 -12.02 6.82 -7.97
N GLY A 85 -12.10 6.42 -6.70
CA GLY A 85 -11.32 7.02 -5.60
C GLY A 85 -9.89 6.51 -5.47
N PHE A 86 -9.52 5.41 -6.14
CA PHE A 86 -8.25 4.73 -5.91
C PHE A 86 -7.05 5.58 -6.36
N ALA A 87 -7.07 6.11 -7.59
CA ALA A 87 -5.99 6.93 -8.12
C ALA A 87 -5.71 8.20 -7.28
N PRO A 88 -6.71 9.05 -6.95
CA PRO A 88 -6.45 10.23 -6.12
C PRO A 88 -6.04 9.86 -4.69
N ALA A 89 -6.55 8.78 -4.10
CA ALA A 89 -6.12 8.33 -2.78
C ALA A 89 -4.63 7.93 -2.77
N MET A 90 -4.20 7.11 -3.75
CA MET A 90 -2.79 6.73 -3.88
C MET A 90 -1.88 7.96 -4.10
N ALA A 91 -2.31 8.92 -4.94
CA ALA A 91 -1.55 10.15 -5.15
C ALA A 91 -1.43 10.98 -3.87
N ALA A 92 -2.54 11.18 -3.14
CA ALA A 92 -2.56 11.93 -1.89
C ALA A 92 -1.68 11.27 -0.83
N THR A 93 -1.78 9.96 -0.65
CA THR A 93 -0.94 9.20 0.28
C THR A 93 0.54 9.30 -0.08
N GLY A 94 0.88 9.16 -1.37
CA GLY A 94 2.26 9.30 -1.84
C GLY A 94 2.83 10.70 -1.58
N LEU A 95 2.08 11.76 -1.92
CA LEU A 95 2.49 13.14 -1.69
C LEU A 95 2.65 13.43 -0.19
N TRP A 96 1.66 13.05 0.62
CA TRP A 96 1.69 13.20 2.07
C TRP A 96 2.94 12.56 2.67
N GLY A 97 3.21 11.30 2.33
CA GLY A 97 4.34 10.58 2.88
C GLY A 97 5.70 11.07 2.37
N VAL A 98 5.81 11.54 1.12
CA VAL A 98 7.02 12.20 0.61
C VAL A 98 7.30 13.51 1.34
N LEU A 99 6.27 14.30 1.64
CA LEU A 99 6.41 15.56 2.37
C LEU A 99 6.86 15.35 3.81
N LEU A 100 6.31 14.35 4.49
CA LEU A 100 6.64 14.07 5.89
C LEU A 100 7.93 13.25 6.06
N THR A 101 8.19 12.32 5.14
CA THR A 101 9.27 11.34 5.24
C THR A 101 9.89 11.05 3.86
N PRO A 102 10.72 11.96 3.31
CA PRO A 102 11.18 11.86 1.92
C PRO A 102 11.93 10.56 1.57
N VAL A 103 12.59 9.95 2.56
CA VAL A 103 13.40 8.72 2.41
C VAL A 103 12.56 7.43 2.44
N SER A 104 11.29 7.50 2.89
CA SER A 104 10.45 6.35 3.29
C SER A 104 9.82 5.53 2.14
N GLY A 105 10.12 5.84 0.88
CA GLY A 105 9.62 5.05 -0.26
C GLY A 105 8.20 5.38 -0.72
N PHE A 106 7.53 6.36 -0.08
CA PHE A 106 6.17 6.81 -0.46
C PHE A 106 6.03 7.27 -1.92
N TRP A 107 7.13 7.64 -2.57
CA TRP A 107 7.15 7.96 -3.99
C TRP A 107 6.67 6.78 -4.86
N LEU A 108 6.71 5.53 -4.38
CA LEU A 108 6.17 4.34 -5.08
C LEU A 108 4.64 4.36 -5.25
N PHE A 109 3.90 5.14 -4.46
CA PHE A 109 2.46 5.29 -4.62
C PHE A 109 2.10 6.10 -5.88
N LEU A 110 2.97 7.04 -6.29
CA LEU A 110 2.75 7.93 -7.42
C LEU A 110 2.69 7.21 -8.79
N PRO A 111 3.63 6.31 -9.15
CA PRO A 111 3.51 5.56 -10.41
C PRO A 111 2.29 4.64 -10.43
N ILE A 112 1.87 4.09 -9.28
CA ILE A 112 0.64 3.29 -9.18
C ILE A 112 -0.59 4.18 -9.40
N ALA A 113 -0.64 5.36 -8.78
CA ALA A 113 -1.71 6.33 -8.97
C ALA A 113 -1.83 6.77 -10.44
N TRP A 114 -0.68 6.99 -11.10
CA TRP A 114 -0.64 7.34 -12.52
C TRP A 114 -1.15 6.20 -13.40
N LEU A 115 -0.72 4.96 -13.14
CA LEU A 115 -1.20 3.78 -13.88
C LEU A 115 -2.72 3.61 -13.72
N ALA A 116 -3.21 3.69 -12.49
CA ALA A 116 -4.63 3.66 -12.17
C ALA A 116 -5.42 4.72 -12.95
N ARG A 117 -4.95 5.97 -12.96
CA ARG A 117 -5.58 7.07 -13.69
C ARG A 117 -5.65 6.81 -15.20
N ARG A 118 -4.60 6.25 -15.79
CA ARG A 118 -4.59 5.90 -17.23
C ARG A 118 -5.62 4.82 -17.56
N ASN A 119 -5.78 3.84 -16.69
CA ASN A 119 -6.76 2.76 -16.89
C ASN A 119 -8.20 3.25 -16.71
N THR A 120 -8.47 4.16 -15.78
CA THR A 120 -9.80 4.77 -15.61
C THR A 120 -10.19 5.65 -16.80
N ALA A 121 -9.24 6.41 -17.36
CA ALA A 121 -9.50 7.27 -18.51
C ALA A 121 -9.83 6.46 -19.78
N ALA A 122 -9.19 5.29 -19.97
CA ALA A 122 -9.44 4.41 -21.10
C ALA A 122 -10.82 3.70 -21.05
N ALA A 123 -11.45 3.61 -19.87
CA ALA A 123 -12.73 2.95 -19.66
C ALA A 123 -13.96 3.87 -19.82
N ARG A 124 -13.76 5.17 -20.09
CA ARG A 124 -14.86 6.12 -20.28
C ARG A 124 -15.48 5.88 -21.67
N PRO A 125 -16.80 5.60 -21.79
CA PRO A 125 -17.45 5.52 -23.10
C PRO A 125 -17.28 6.85 -23.85
N ALA A 126 -17.10 6.77 -25.18
CA ALA A 126 -17.12 7.96 -26.02
C ALA A 126 -18.43 8.74 -25.78
N PRO A 127 -18.40 10.09 -25.75
CA PRO A 127 -19.63 10.87 -25.65
C PRO A 127 -20.56 10.46 -26.80
N ALA A 128 -21.82 10.17 -26.46
CA ALA A 128 -22.84 9.91 -27.46
C ALA A 128 -22.90 11.13 -28.39
N ALA A 129 -22.65 10.91 -29.68
CA ALA A 129 -22.79 11.95 -30.68
C ALA A 129 -24.28 12.37 -30.70
N THR A 130 -24.53 13.62 -30.32
CA THR A 130 -25.83 14.31 -30.49
C THR A 130 -25.89 14.96 -31.86
#